data_AF-A0A7I8DA19-F1
#
_entry.id   AF-A0A7I8DA19-F1
#
_cell.length_a   1.000
_cell.length_b   1.000
_cell.length_c   1.000
_cell.angle_alpha   90.00
_cell.angle_beta   90.00
_cell.angle_gamma   90.00
#
_symmetry.space_group_name_H-M   'P 1'
#
loop_
_entity.id
_entity.type
_entity.pdbx_description
1 polymer ?
#
loop_
_entity_poly.entity_id
_entity_poly.type
_entity_poly.pdbx_seq_one_letter_code
_entity_poly.pdbx_strand_id
1 'polypeptide(L)'
;MTPLYCTIEQLSRLFRMDYSALLGMLHQDARLQPAVKKLNRYALSEVVALHRTTAEPFEVGLDTPFLTLYETQDRLTKALGPMVYSTVLRKAAKGEIPALKFGDTYRVPEPLLTQMIQEKRISYRSRSVIKKT
;
A
#
# COMPACT_ATOMS: atom_id res chain seq x y z
N MET A 1 -7.24 -19.94 -7.75
CA MET A 1 -7.41 -18.77 -8.64
C MET A 1 -6.35 -18.81 -9.73
N THR A 2 -6.70 -18.50 -10.97
CA THR A 2 -5.72 -18.39 -12.07
C THR A 2 -4.84 -17.15 -11.83
N PRO A 3 -3.51 -17.25 -11.92
CA PRO A 3 -2.62 -16.10 -11.72
C PRO A 3 -2.89 -15.01 -12.75
N LEU A 4 -3.10 -13.77 -12.28
CA LEU A 4 -3.31 -12.61 -13.12
C LEU A 4 -1.95 -12.02 -13.55
N TYR A 5 -1.69 -12.04 -14.86
CA TYR A 5 -0.45 -11.53 -15.43
C TYR A 5 -0.65 -10.14 -16.02
N CYS A 6 0.07 -9.17 -15.50
CA CYS A 6 -0.04 -7.76 -15.84
C CYS A 6 1.17 -7.26 -16.64
N THR A 7 0.93 -6.33 -17.55
CA THR A 7 2.00 -5.49 -18.12
C THR A 7 2.50 -4.51 -17.07
N ILE A 8 3.71 -3.99 -17.27
CA ILE A 8 4.27 -2.95 -16.41
C ILE A 8 3.42 -1.67 -16.42
N GLU A 9 2.80 -1.32 -17.55
CA GLU A 9 1.88 -0.19 -17.66
C GLU A 9 0.64 -0.36 -16.78
N GLN A 10 0.06 -1.56 -16.77
CA GLN A 10 -1.07 -1.88 -15.89
C GLN A 10 -0.68 -1.76 -14.41
N LEU A 11 0.49 -2.27 -14.02
CA LEU A 11 0.96 -2.17 -12.64
C LEU A 11 1.32 -0.73 -12.24
N SER A 12 1.93 0.04 -13.14
CA SER A 12 2.24 1.45 -12.93
C SER A 12 0.96 2.26 -12.69
N ARG A 13 -0.09 2.01 -13.48
CA ARG A 13 -1.41 2.62 -13.28
C ARG A 13 -2.07 2.17 -11.98
N LEU A 14 -2.12 0.86 -11.72
CA LEU A 14 -2.74 0.27 -10.53
C LEU A 14 -2.12 0.81 -9.25
N PHE A 15 -0.80 0.73 -9.13
CA PHE A 15 -0.08 1.19 -7.94
C PHE A 15 0.22 2.68 -7.96
N ARG A 16 -0.18 3.40 -9.01
CA ARG A 16 0.09 4.84 -9.17
C ARG A 16 1.57 5.16 -8.96
N MET A 17 2.43 4.42 -9.64
CA MET A 17 3.89 4.51 -9.59
C MET A 17 4.42 4.98 -10.93
N ASP A 18 5.54 5.72 -10.92
CA ASP A 18 6.25 6.02 -12.16
C ASP A 18 6.66 4.73 -12.89
N TYR A 19 6.46 4.72 -14.20
CA TYR A 19 6.69 3.55 -15.04
C TYR A 19 8.14 3.08 -14.97
N SER A 20 9.09 4.00 -15.14
CA SER A 20 10.52 3.67 -15.24
C SER A 20 11.05 3.19 -13.89
N ALA A 21 10.64 3.84 -12.81
CA ALA A 21 10.96 3.43 -11.45
C ALA A 21 10.43 2.02 -11.15
N LEU A 22 9.15 1.76 -11.47
CA LEU A 22 8.53 0.46 -11.23
C LEU A 22 9.17 -0.63 -12.10
N LEU A 23 9.47 -0.33 -13.37
CA LEU A 23 10.13 -1.27 -14.26
C LEU A 23 11.50 -1.70 -13.72
N GLY A 24 12.30 -0.74 -13.26
CA GLY A 24 13.61 -0.99 -12.66
C GLY A 24 13.52 -1.91 -11.44
N MET A 25 12.59 -1.63 -10.53
CA MET A 25 12.34 -2.45 -9.34
C MET A 25 11.89 -3.87 -9.72
N LEU A 26 10.84 -4.01 -10.52
CA LEU A 26 10.29 -5.33 -10.84
C LEU A 26 11.24 -6.17 -11.71
N HIS A 27 12.12 -5.54 -12.51
CA HIS A 27 13.20 -6.27 -13.17
C HIS A 27 14.22 -6.83 -12.19
N GLN A 28 14.59 -6.06 -11.17
CA GLN A 28 15.46 -6.56 -10.11
C GLN A 28 14.78 -7.70 -9.33
N ASP A 29 13.50 -7.54 -8.99
CA ASP A 29 12.73 -8.58 -8.30
C ASP A 29 12.63 -9.86 -9.13
N ALA A 30 12.36 -9.76 -10.43
CA ALA A 30 12.31 -10.91 -11.33
C ALA A 30 13.65 -11.64 -11.47
N ARG A 31 14.78 -10.95 -11.28
CA ARG A 31 16.11 -11.60 -11.25
C ARG A 31 16.33 -12.41 -9.98
N LEU A 32 15.81 -11.92 -8.85
CA LEU A 32 15.93 -12.59 -7.55
C LEU A 32 14.87 -13.68 -7.37
N GLN A 33 13.68 -13.47 -7.93
CA GLN A 33 12.52 -14.35 -7.84
C GLN A 33 11.89 -14.51 -9.23
N PRO A 34 12.32 -15.51 -10.01
CA PRO A 34 11.84 -15.72 -11.37
C PRO A 34 10.32 -15.91 -11.50
N ALA A 35 9.65 -16.38 -10.43
CA ALA A 35 8.21 -16.55 -10.39
C ALA A 35 7.42 -15.24 -10.64
N VAL A 36 8.04 -14.09 -10.35
CA VAL A 36 7.43 -12.76 -10.51
C VAL A 36 7.15 -12.44 -11.97
N LYS A 37 7.97 -12.92 -12.92
CA LYS A 37 7.89 -12.54 -14.34
C LYS A 37 7.79 -13.76 -15.24
N LYS A 38 6.78 -13.79 -16.10
CA LYS A 38 6.58 -14.82 -17.14
C LYS A 38 6.23 -14.15 -18.47
N LEU A 39 6.96 -14.48 -19.54
CA LEU A 39 6.70 -13.98 -20.91
C LEU A 39 6.50 -12.45 -20.97
N ASN A 40 7.40 -11.69 -20.34
CA ASN A 40 7.35 -10.23 -20.24
C ASN A 40 6.14 -9.63 -19.50
N ARG A 41 5.43 -10.45 -18.72
CA ARG A 41 4.37 -10.01 -17.81
C ARG A 41 4.70 -10.36 -16.38
N TYR A 42 4.11 -9.63 -15.45
CA TYR A 42 4.34 -9.77 -14.02
C TYR A 42 3.12 -10.40 -13.36
N ALA A 43 3.32 -11.42 -12.54
CA ALA A 43 2.24 -12.03 -11.77
C ALA A 43 1.82 -11.08 -10.64
N LEU A 44 0.59 -10.56 -10.68
CA LEU A 44 0.11 -9.55 -9.73
C LEU A 44 0.22 -10.04 -8.27
N SER A 45 -0.15 -11.29 -8.02
CA SER A 45 -0.07 -11.91 -6.69
C SER A 45 1.37 -11.93 -6.16
N GLU A 46 2.34 -12.25 -7.00
CA GLU A 46 3.76 -12.31 -6.62
C GLU A 46 4.31 -10.90 -6.34
N VAL A 47 3.95 -9.93 -7.18
CA VAL A 47 4.32 -8.52 -6.96
C VAL A 47 3.76 -8.02 -5.63
N VAL A 48 2.46 -8.24 -5.38
CA VAL A 48 1.82 -7.86 -4.11
C VAL A 48 2.48 -8.58 -2.93
N ALA A 49 2.75 -9.88 -3.04
CA ALA A 49 3.37 -10.67 -2.00
C ALA A 49 4.80 -10.22 -1.66
N LEU A 50 5.55 -9.73 -2.65
CA LEU A 50 6.89 -9.19 -2.47
C LEU A 50 6.92 -7.82 -1.79
N HIS A 51 5.96 -6.97 -2.13
CA HIS A 51 5.98 -5.57 -1.70
C HIS A 51 5.11 -5.29 -0.48
N ARG A 52 4.30 -6.24 -0.01
CA ARG A 52 3.47 -6.05 1.19
C ARG A 52 4.29 -5.79 2.44
N THR A 53 3.84 -4.82 3.24
CA THR A 53 4.46 -4.48 4.53
C THR A 53 3.92 -5.33 5.69
N THR A 54 2.87 -6.12 5.46
CA THR A 54 2.16 -6.92 6.47
C THR A 54 1.89 -8.32 5.95
N ALA A 55 1.73 -9.28 6.88
CA ALA A 55 1.32 -10.64 6.55
C ALA A 55 -0.17 -10.77 6.18
N GLU A 56 -0.97 -9.74 6.50
CA GLU A 56 -2.40 -9.67 6.14
C GLU A 56 -2.58 -9.89 4.63
N PRO A 57 -3.52 -10.75 4.22
CA PRO A 57 -3.77 -11.00 2.80
C PRO A 57 -4.28 -9.72 2.13
N PHE A 58 -3.65 -9.38 1.01
CA PHE A 58 -4.08 -8.31 0.14
C PHE A 58 -4.84 -8.92 -1.03
N GLU A 59 -6.16 -8.83 -1.01
CA GLU A 59 -6.97 -9.13 -2.19
C GLU A 59 -6.89 -7.94 -3.14
N VAL A 60 -6.07 -8.07 -4.18
CA VAL A 60 -5.80 -6.99 -5.16
C VAL A 60 -6.19 -7.46 -6.55
N GLY A 61 -7.16 -6.76 -7.12
CA GLY A 61 -7.51 -6.79 -8.54
C GLY A 61 -6.90 -5.61 -9.31
N LEU A 62 -7.10 -5.59 -10.63
CA LEU A 62 -6.65 -4.49 -11.50
C LEU A 62 -7.43 -3.18 -11.31
N ASP A 63 -8.56 -3.27 -10.65
CA ASP A 63 -9.48 -2.18 -10.32
C ASP A 63 -9.35 -1.71 -8.87
N THR A 64 -8.48 -2.36 -8.07
CA THR A 64 -8.31 -2.02 -6.66
C THR A 64 -7.67 -0.64 -6.52
N PRO A 65 -8.36 0.35 -5.90
CA PRO A 65 -7.81 1.68 -5.76
C PRO A 65 -6.71 1.71 -4.70
N PHE A 66 -5.59 2.35 -5.05
CA PHE A 66 -4.47 2.60 -4.14
C PHE A 66 -4.33 4.08 -3.81
N LEU A 67 -4.08 4.35 -2.53
CA LEU A 67 -3.84 5.67 -1.97
C LEU A 67 -2.35 5.89 -1.74
N THR A 68 -1.91 7.11 -1.99
CA THR A 68 -0.67 7.65 -1.44
C THR A 68 -0.78 7.82 0.08
N LEU A 69 0.34 8.03 0.77
CA LEU A 69 0.33 8.33 2.21
C LEU A 69 -0.38 9.66 2.53
N TYR A 70 -0.32 10.64 1.63
CA TYR A 70 -1.05 11.91 1.79
C TYR A 70 -2.56 11.72 1.72
N GLU A 71 -3.06 10.96 0.74
CA GLU A 71 -4.49 10.65 0.65
C GLU A 71 -4.95 9.77 1.82
N THR A 72 -4.10 8.84 2.26
CA THR A 72 -4.33 8.04 3.47
C THR A 72 -4.45 8.93 4.70
N GLN A 73 -3.57 9.93 4.84
CA GLN A 73 -3.62 10.92 5.92
C GLN A 73 -4.94 11.71 5.91
N ASP A 74 -5.35 12.20 4.75
CA ASP A 74 -6.59 12.98 4.60
C ASP A 74 -7.81 12.14 5.02
N ARG A 75 -7.89 10.88 4.57
CA ARG A 75 -8.98 9.98 4.98
C ARG A 75 -8.99 9.68 6.47
N LEU A 76 -7.83 9.36 7.04
CA LEU A 76 -7.73 9.11 8.48
C LEU A 76 -8.04 10.37 9.29
N THR A 77 -7.66 11.55 8.79
CA THR A 77 -7.98 12.82 9.43
C THR A 77 -9.48 13.08 9.48
N LYS A 78 -10.18 12.82 8.37
CA LYS A 78 -11.64 12.93 8.29
C LYS A 78 -12.36 11.92 9.19
N ALA A 79 -11.84 10.70 9.30
CA ALA A 79 -12.49 9.62 10.04
C ALA A 79 -12.19 9.59 11.55
N LEU A 80 -10.95 9.89 11.94
CA LEU A 80 -10.44 9.70 13.31
C LEU A 80 -9.99 11.01 13.98
N GLY A 81 -9.92 12.10 13.23
CA GLY A 81 -9.40 13.40 13.69
C GLY A 81 -7.96 13.68 13.25
N PRO A 82 -7.44 14.90 13.51
CA PRO A 82 -6.20 15.41 12.93
C PRO A 82 -5.02 14.46 13.10
N MET A 83 -4.41 14.05 11.98
CA MET A 83 -3.20 13.23 12.00
C MET A 83 -2.15 13.83 11.06
N VAL A 84 -0.90 13.88 11.54
CA VAL A 84 0.23 14.37 10.73
C VAL A 84 0.81 13.26 9.85
N TYR A 85 1.29 13.64 8.66
CA TYR A 85 1.87 12.72 7.66
C TYR A 85 2.90 11.74 8.24
N SER A 86 3.83 12.24 9.07
CA SER A 86 4.88 11.43 9.70
C SER A 86 4.32 10.30 10.57
N THR A 87 3.12 10.47 11.14
CA THR A 87 2.44 9.41 11.89
C THR A 87 1.93 8.32 10.95
N VAL A 88 1.33 8.67 9.81
CA VAL A 88 0.89 7.71 8.80
C VAL A 88 2.07 6.91 8.28
N LEU A 89 3.15 7.60 7.89
CA LEU A 89 4.38 6.97 7.41
C LEU A 89 4.94 5.99 8.44
N ARG A 90 5.04 6.41 9.72
CA ARG A 90 5.52 5.54 10.80
C ARG A 90 4.62 4.31 10.98
N LYS A 91 3.30 4.49 10.92
CA LYS A 91 2.34 3.38 11.04
C LYS A 91 2.46 2.41 9.86
N ALA A 92 2.58 2.90 8.62
CA ALA A 92 2.80 2.07 7.44
C ALA A 92 4.15 1.32 7.50
N ALA A 93 5.23 1.99 7.91
CA ALA A 93 6.55 1.38 8.07
C ALA A 93 6.58 0.30 9.16
N LYS A 94 5.74 0.41 10.19
CA LYS A 94 5.56 -0.61 11.24
C LYS A 94 4.59 -1.72 10.86
N GLY A 95 3.91 -1.63 9.71
CA GLY A 95 2.84 -2.55 9.34
C GLY A 95 1.55 -2.38 10.16
N GLU A 96 1.39 -1.27 10.89
CA GLU A 96 0.13 -0.92 11.55
C GLU A 96 -0.93 -0.46 10.54
N ILE A 97 -0.49 0.03 9.38
CA ILE A 97 -1.32 0.28 8.20
C ILE A 97 -0.77 -0.64 7.09
N PRO A 98 -1.53 -1.66 6.66
CA PRO A 98 -1.17 -2.50 5.53
C PRO A 98 -0.94 -1.65 4.27
N ALA A 99 0.22 -1.83 3.66
CA ALA A 99 0.62 -1.11 2.45
C ALA A 99 1.49 -1.99 1.56
N LEU A 100 1.65 -1.57 0.31
CA LEU A 100 2.72 -2.02 -0.58
C LEU A 100 3.84 -0.99 -0.56
N LYS A 101 5.08 -1.46 -0.41
CA LYS A 101 6.29 -0.63 -0.40
C LYS A 101 7.13 -0.89 -1.65
N PHE A 102 7.26 0.13 -2.48
CA PHE A 102 8.10 0.16 -3.68
C PHE A 102 9.21 1.19 -3.48
N GLY A 103 10.43 0.73 -3.16
CA GLY A 103 11.51 1.63 -2.73
C GLY A 103 11.08 2.42 -1.49
N ASP A 104 11.11 3.75 -1.56
CA ASP A 104 10.66 4.64 -0.47
C ASP A 104 9.18 5.01 -0.54
N THR A 105 8.46 4.48 -1.54
CA THR A 105 7.06 4.83 -1.79
C THR A 105 6.12 3.80 -1.21
N TYR A 106 5.11 4.26 -0.49
CA TYR A 106 4.04 3.42 0.06
C TYR A 106 2.72 3.62 -0.70
N ARG A 107 1.99 2.53 -0.87
CA ARG A 107 0.66 2.48 -1.50
C ARG A 107 -0.29 1.68 -0.64
N VAL A 108 -1.34 2.34 -0.16
CA VAL A 108 -2.32 1.74 0.74
C VAL A 108 -3.55 1.35 -0.07
N PRO A 109 -4.00 0.08 -0.05
CA PRO A 109 -5.25 -0.30 -0.68
C PRO A 109 -6.42 0.39 0.04
N GLU A 110 -7.20 1.16 -0.69
CA GLU A 110 -8.32 1.93 -0.15
C GLU A 110 -9.40 1.05 0.51
N PRO A 111 -9.83 -0.10 -0.07
CA PRO A 111 -10.84 -0.95 0.55
C PRO A 111 -10.41 -1.43 1.94
N LEU A 112 -9.16 -1.86 2.06
CA LEU A 112 -8.59 -2.35 3.32
C LEU A 112 -8.48 -1.24 4.36
N LEU A 113 -8.04 -0.04 3.96
CA LEU A 113 -8.02 1.12 4.86
C LEU A 113 -9.44 1.44 5.38
N THR A 114 -10.42 1.42 4.47
CA THR A 114 -11.83 1.71 4.79
C THR A 114 -12.37 0.69 5.80
N GLN A 115 -12.14 -0.59 5.56
CA GLN A 115 -12.50 -1.67 6.48
C GLN A 115 -11.85 -1.48 7.85
N MET A 116 -10.53 -1.20 7.91
CA MET A 116 -9.84 -1.00 9.19
C MET A 116 -10.35 0.20 9.98
N ILE A 117 -10.79 1.27 9.30
CA ILE A 117 -11.44 2.42 9.93
C ILE A 117 -12.79 2.01 10.52
N GLN A 118 -13.62 1.29 9.76
CA GLN A 118 -14.94 0.81 10.21
C GLN A 118 -14.82 -0.14 11.41
N GLU A 119 -13.85 -1.05 11.37
CA GLU A 119 -13.54 -2.00 12.45
C GLU A 119 -12.78 -1.35 13.62
N LYS A 120 -12.45 -0.06 13.54
CA LYS A 120 -11.67 0.69 14.55
C LYS A 120 -10.31 0.05 14.88
N ARG A 121 -9.71 -0.65 13.91
CA ARG A 121 -8.38 -1.30 14.04
C ARG A 121 -7.24 -0.29 14.09
N ILE A 122 -7.46 0.91 13.55
CA ILE A 122 -6.48 2.00 13.60
C ILE A 122 -6.76 2.84 14.84
N SER A 123 -5.94 2.65 15.88
CA SER A 123 -5.99 3.50 17.07
C SER A 123 -5.18 4.78 16.85
N TYR A 124 -5.83 5.92 17.10
CA TYR A 124 -5.19 7.21 17.27
C TYR A 124 -5.68 7.82 18.58
N ARG A 125 -4.79 7.92 19.58
CA ARG A 125 -5.03 8.81 20.71
C ARG A 125 -4.66 10.21 20.24
N SER A 126 -5.67 11.05 20.00
CA SER A 126 -5.39 12.48 19.94
C SER A 126 -4.72 12.86 21.26
N ARG A 127 -3.63 13.63 21.21
CA ARG A 127 -3.14 14.29 22.41
C ARG A 127 -4.24 15.26 22.81
N SER A 128 -5.18 14.82 23.63
CA SER A 128 -6.06 15.72 24.36
C SER A 128 -5.12 16.69 25.09
N VAL A 129 -5.19 17.95 24.68
CA VAL A 129 -4.57 19.04 25.41
C VAL A 129 -5.11 18.92 26.82
N ILE A 130 -4.25 18.49 27.76
CA ILE A 130 -4.53 18.56 29.18
C ILE A 130 -4.69 20.05 29.47
N LYS A 131 -5.92 20.57 29.39
CA LYS A 131 -6.26 21.85 30.01
C LYS A 131 -6.12 21.60 31.50
N LYS A 132 -4.97 21.97 32.06
CA LYS A 132 -4.85 22.22 33.49
C LYS A 132 -5.73 23.43 33.78
N THR A 133 -6.94 23.17 34.29
CA THR A 133 -7.68 24.12 35.15
C THR A 133 -6.97 24.25 36.48
#